data_AF-A0A520K7A8-F1
#
_entry.id   AF-A0A520K7A8-F1
#
_cell.length_a   1.000
_cell.length_b   1.000
_cell.length_c   1.000
_cell.angle_alpha   90.00
_cell.angle_beta   90.00
_cell.angle_gamma   90.00
#
_symmetry.space_group_name_H-M   'P 1'
#
loop_
_entity.id
_entity.type
_entity.pdbx_description
1 polymer ?
#
loop_
_entity_poly.entity_id
_entity_poly.type
_entity_poly.pdbx_seq_one_letter_code
_entity_poly.pdbx_strand_id
1 'polypeptide(L)'
;MVKSNEPYTEEEQKRINAVNRYQRGERPSRICESVGRSRVWLRKWIGRYDNSDKNSEKEWFRDKSRAPKNVHRKTDPEMEQLVVNARKSLIKGGTEDTKYRCIGAVEVQLHMHELGHSEDEMPSLSTIKRIIKRNGLVVQKKKRYIKRKSKKRYTLLSPTKANEVHQMDFVGPRHIKGYGRILSLNLIDVVSSKAHIQQYAGQTMDNVLEFLIGYWTNNAIPNYLQMDNGASFIGDLMHSKHFSRVVRLCLHLGVEPVFIAPSKPWMNGTIEDFNGEFGEKLWEQEQWTDLEHIRREAKTFLMRHNNRQDWKHRKTDLEAAPQRRVPEDFEINVNNLPITEGKVHFIRLVSENGTISVLNEAFSVDISLAHEYVWATIDTKHEQLRRDLSRFMSTRLVRV
;
A
#
# COMPACT_ATOMS: atom_id res chain seq x y z
N MET A 1 4.34 -25.70 40.47
CA MET A 1 5.62 -26.36 40.13
C MET A 1 6.62 -25.29 39.73
N VAL A 2 7.60 -25.08 40.61
CA VAL A 2 8.65 -24.06 40.50
C VAL A 2 9.54 -24.42 39.31
N LYS A 3 9.64 -23.54 38.30
CA LYS A 3 10.65 -23.67 37.25
C LYS A 3 12.02 -23.57 37.91
N SER A 4 12.79 -24.64 37.84
CA SER A 4 14.19 -24.65 38.25
C SER A 4 14.92 -23.50 37.55
N ASN A 5 15.59 -22.70 38.37
CA ASN A 5 16.50 -21.65 37.93
C ASN A 5 17.79 -22.34 37.42
N GLU A 6 17.72 -23.00 36.26
CA GLU A 6 18.93 -23.53 35.63
C GLU A 6 19.62 -22.38 34.86
N PRO A 7 20.89 -22.05 35.20
CA PRO A 7 21.61 -20.91 34.60
C PRO A 7 22.00 -21.13 33.13
N TYR A 8 21.68 -22.29 32.55
CA TYR A 8 22.08 -22.71 31.20
C TYR A 8 20.92 -23.35 30.45
N THR A 9 20.91 -23.20 29.12
CA THR A 9 19.97 -23.90 28.23
C THR A 9 20.25 -25.40 28.20
N GLU A 10 19.25 -26.23 27.86
CA GLU A 10 19.44 -27.69 27.75
C GLU A 10 20.61 -28.09 26.84
N GLU A 11 20.82 -27.35 25.75
CA GLU A 11 21.91 -27.61 24.82
C GLU A 11 23.28 -27.23 25.41
N GLU A 12 23.36 -26.14 26.20
CA GLU A 12 24.57 -25.77 26.95
C GLU A 12 24.88 -26.81 28.03
N GLN A 13 23.87 -27.31 28.72
CA GLN A 13 24.02 -28.35 29.73
C GLN A 13 24.52 -29.66 29.11
N LYS A 14 24.03 -30.03 27.92
CA LYS A 14 24.56 -31.16 27.15
C LYS A 14 26.04 -30.99 26.78
N ARG A 15 26.46 -29.79 26.40
CA ARG A 15 27.87 -29.47 26.08
C ARG A 15 28.76 -29.60 27.31
N ILE A 16 28.37 -28.99 28.43
CA ILE A 16 29.09 -29.03 29.70
C ILE A 16 29.22 -30.48 30.19
N ASN A 17 28.12 -31.22 30.22
CA ASN A 17 28.11 -32.62 30.67
C ASN A 17 29.00 -33.52 29.79
N ALA A 18 28.89 -33.38 28.47
CA ALA A 18 29.68 -34.19 27.54
C ALA A 18 31.20 -33.97 27.68
N VAL A 19 31.64 -32.72 27.87
CA VAL A 19 33.06 -32.39 28.09
C VAL A 19 33.52 -32.86 29.48
N ASN A 20 32.72 -32.66 30.53
CA ASN A 20 33.07 -33.13 31.88
C ASN A 20 33.22 -34.66 31.96
N ARG A 21 32.35 -35.41 31.27
CA ARG A 21 32.44 -36.88 31.18
C ARG A 21 33.70 -37.32 30.42
N TYR A 22 34.08 -36.57 29.39
CA TYR A 22 35.32 -36.81 28.67
C TYR A 22 36.55 -36.57 29.55
N GLN A 23 36.58 -35.47 30.33
CA GLN A 23 37.67 -35.18 31.28
C GLN A 23 37.81 -36.25 32.38
N ARG A 24 36.72 -36.93 32.75
CA ARG A 24 36.71 -38.07 33.68
C ARG A 24 37.17 -39.40 33.05
N GLY A 25 37.59 -39.40 31.79
CA GLY A 25 38.11 -40.58 31.09
C GLY A 25 37.06 -41.48 30.44
N GLU A 26 35.80 -41.03 30.31
CA GLU A 26 34.77 -41.85 29.66
C GLU A 26 34.99 -41.92 28.13
N ARG A 27 34.77 -43.11 27.56
CA ARG A 27 34.95 -43.34 26.11
C ARG A 27 34.04 -42.43 25.27
N PRO A 28 34.56 -41.71 24.26
CA PRO A 28 33.79 -40.80 23.41
C PRO A 28 32.54 -41.41 22.77
N SER A 29 32.56 -42.71 22.44
CA SER A 29 31.40 -43.41 21.88
C SER A 29 30.21 -43.45 22.84
N ARG A 30 30.42 -43.75 24.13
CA ARG A 30 29.35 -43.82 25.15
C ARG A 30 28.79 -42.44 25.48
N ILE A 31 29.64 -41.42 25.49
CA ILE A 31 29.22 -40.03 25.66
C ILE A 31 28.32 -39.61 24.49
N CYS A 32 28.76 -39.85 23.24
CA CYS A 32 27.99 -39.52 22.05
C CYS A 32 26.64 -40.24 21.96
N GLU A 33 26.61 -41.53 22.30
CA GLU A 33 25.40 -42.37 22.30
C GLU A 33 24.38 -41.88 23.34
N SER A 34 24.81 -41.64 24.58
CA SER A 34 23.92 -41.16 25.65
C SER A 34 23.44 -39.71 25.48
N VAL A 35 24.23 -38.85 24.83
CA VAL A 35 23.87 -37.45 24.56
C VAL A 35 23.11 -37.31 23.22
N GLY A 36 23.10 -38.34 22.38
CA GLY A 36 22.46 -38.33 21.06
C GLY A 36 23.16 -37.39 20.06
N ARG A 37 24.49 -37.31 20.09
CA ARG A 37 25.30 -36.38 19.27
C ARG A 37 26.48 -37.08 18.61
N SER A 38 26.98 -36.52 17.50
CA SER A 38 28.10 -37.09 16.74
C SER A 38 29.46 -36.89 17.43
N ARG A 39 30.45 -37.73 17.08
CA ARG A 39 31.84 -37.57 17.54
C ARG A 39 32.46 -36.24 17.11
N VAL A 40 32.05 -35.71 15.95
CA VAL A 40 32.49 -34.39 15.44
C VAL A 40 31.98 -33.27 16.34
N TRP A 41 30.73 -33.36 16.81
CA TRP A 41 30.15 -32.42 17.78
C TRP A 41 30.94 -32.45 19.10
N LEU A 42 31.26 -33.64 19.62
CA LEU A 42 32.02 -33.78 20.87
C LEU A 42 33.43 -33.20 20.75
N ARG A 43 34.16 -33.55 19.68
CA ARG A 43 35.52 -33.02 19.41
C ARG A 43 35.53 -31.49 19.31
N LYS A 44 34.52 -30.89 18.68
CA LYS A 44 34.39 -29.42 18.57
C LYS A 44 34.36 -28.76 19.96
N TRP A 45 33.60 -29.31 20.89
CA TRP A 45 33.44 -28.71 22.23
C TRP A 45 34.62 -29.00 23.14
N ILE A 46 35.25 -30.18 23.06
CA ILE A 46 36.52 -30.47 23.73
C ILE A 46 37.59 -29.47 23.27
N GLY A 47 37.76 -29.30 21.95
CA GLY A 47 38.73 -28.34 21.42
C GLY A 47 38.43 -26.89 21.80
N ARG A 48 37.17 -26.55 22.12
CA ARG A 48 36.83 -25.23 22.68
C ARG A 48 37.18 -25.12 24.17
N TYR A 49 36.92 -26.16 24.94
CA TYR A 49 37.28 -26.24 26.36
C TYR A 49 38.80 -26.10 26.55
N ASP A 50 39.59 -26.89 25.82
CA ASP A 50 41.05 -26.89 25.92
C ASP A 50 41.66 -25.53 25.53
N ASN A 51 41.07 -24.84 24.56
CA ASN A 51 41.49 -23.48 24.17
C ASN A 51 41.00 -22.40 25.15
N SER A 52 39.89 -22.65 25.86
CA SER A 52 39.38 -21.72 26.86
C SER A 52 40.19 -21.71 28.13
N ASP A 53 40.78 -22.86 28.50
CA ASP A 53 41.69 -23.02 29.63
C ASP A 53 42.99 -22.20 29.42
N LYS A 54 43.43 -22.05 28.16
CA LYS A 54 44.60 -21.23 27.78
C LYS A 54 44.32 -19.72 27.73
N ASN A 55 43.07 -19.32 27.46
CA ASN A 55 42.69 -17.93 27.21
C ASN A 55 41.76 -17.32 28.30
N SER A 56 41.56 -18.02 29.43
CA SER A 56 40.67 -17.59 30.53
C SER A 56 39.20 -17.34 30.12
N GLU A 57 38.72 -17.94 29.02
CA GLU A 57 37.39 -17.70 28.45
C GLU A 57 36.35 -18.64 29.11
N LYS A 58 35.72 -18.21 30.22
CA LYS A 58 34.83 -19.07 31.05
C LYS A 58 33.53 -19.58 30.37
N GLU A 59 33.23 -19.17 29.14
CA GLU A 59 31.95 -19.44 28.44
C GLU A 59 32.09 -20.27 27.15
N TRP A 60 33.07 -21.18 27.08
CA TRP A 60 33.36 -22.00 25.89
C TRP A 60 32.18 -22.80 25.35
N PHE A 61 31.19 -23.11 26.20
CA PHE A 61 29.99 -23.89 25.90
C PHE A 61 28.90 -23.06 25.20
N ARG A 62 29.03 -21.73 25.14
CA ARG A 62 28.09 -20.87 24.42
C ARG A 62 28.29 -20.94 22.91
N ASP A 63 27.21 -20.71 22.17
CA ASP A 63 27.32 -20.55 20.73
C ASP A 63 28.08 -19.27 20.41
N LYS A 64 29.11 -19.39 19.55
CA LYS A 64 29.80 -18.23 18.99
C LYS A 64 29.06 -17.81 17.73
N SER A 65 29.05 -16.50 17.45
CA SER A 65 28.48 -15.97 16.21
C SER A 65 29.04 -16.73 15.00
N ARG A 66 28.15 -17.18 14.12
CA ARG A 66 28.50 -17.80 12.83
C ARG A 66 28.66 -16.77 11.72
N ALA A 67 28.59 -15.48 12.05
CA ALA A 67 28.82 -14.41 11.10
C ALA A 67 30.28 -14.48 10.60
N PRO A 68 30.53 -14.26 9.29
CA PRO A 68 31.88 -14.15 8.77
C PRO A 68 32.64 -13.06 9.53
N LYS A 69 33.85 -13.37 10.00
CA LYS A 69 34.71 -12.40 10.69
C LYS A 69 35.12 -11.25 9.74
N ASN A 70 35.30 -11.56 8.46
CA ASN A 70 35.55 -10.61 7.40
C ASN A 70 34.43 -10.68 6.36
N VAL A 71 33.75 -9.56 6.14
CA VAL A 71 32.75 -9.39 5.10
C VAL A 71 33.38 -8.54 4.00
N HIS A 72 33.85 -9.17 2.92
CA HIS A 72 34.54 -8.50 1.81
C HIS A 72 33.72 -7.42 1.11
N ARG A 73 32.39 -7.43 1.27
CA ARG A 73 31.46 -6.44 0.69
C ARG A 73 30.82 -5.56 1.77
N LYS A 74 31.58 -5.20 2.81
CA LYS A 74 31.10 -4.23 3.79
C LYS A 74 30.96 -2.87 3.09
N THR A 75 29.81 -2.23 3.24
CA THR A 75 29.60 -0.86 2.75
C THR A 75 30.66 0.03 3.36
N ASP A 76 31.17 0.96 2.56
CA ASP A 76 32.10 1.98 3.01
C ASP A 76 31.53 2.71 4.26
N PRO A 77 32.36 2.96 5.31
CA PRO A 77 31.90 3.60 6.53
C PRO A 77 31.32 5.01 6.34
N GLU A 78 31.86 5.79 5.41
CA GLU A 78 31.37 7.14 5.11
C GLU A 78 29.98 7.06 4.48
N MET A 79 29.80 6.17 3.50
CA MET A 79 28.50 5.91 2.87
C MET A 79 27.46 5.39 3.86
N GLU A 80 27.86 4.55 4.80
CA GLU A 80 26.98 4.11 5.90
C GLU A 80 26.55 5.30 6.78
N GLN A 81 27.48 6.20 7.11
CA GLN A 81 27.17 7.38 7.91
C GLN A 81 26.23 8.34 7.18
N LEU A 82 26.39 8.52 5.86
CA LEU A 82 25.48 9.30 5.02
C LEU A 82 24.05 8.73 5.05
N VAL A 83 23.90 7.42 4.86
CA VAL A 83 22.59 6.74 4.96
C VAL A 83 21.98 6.92 6.35
N VAL A 84 22.78 6.83 7.41
CA VAL A 84 22.34 7.04 8.79
C VAL A 84 21.87 8.48 9.01
N ASN A 85 22.61 9.46 8.51
CA ASN A 85 22.29 10.88 8.65
C ASN A 85 21.00 11.23 7.89
N ALA A 86 20.89 10.80 6.63
CA ALA A 86 19.67 10.93 5.83
C ALA A 86 18.47 10.31 6.55
N ARG A 87 18.62 9.09 7.07
CA ARG A 87 17.56 8.41 7.84
C ARG A 87 17.17 9.17 9.10
N LYS A 88 18.13 9.68 9.87
CA LYS A 88 17.88 10.45 11.10
C LYS A 88 17.16 11.77 10.78
N SER A 89 17.56 12.46 9.71
CA SER A 89 16.88 13.68 9.24
C SER A 89 15.40 13.40 8.96
N LEU A 90 15.12 12.35 8.17
CA LEU A 90 13.74 11.94 7.86
C LEU A 90 12.92 11.50 9.09
N ILE A 91 13.56 10.88 10.09
CA ILE A 91 12.89 10.49 11.36
C ILE A 91 12.57 11.72 12.20
N LYS A 92 13.52 12.66 12.33
CA LYS A 92 13.34 13.89 13.09
C LYS A 92 12.19 14.71 12.50
N GLY A 93 12.14 14.80 11.18
CA GLY A 93 11.11 15.56 10.47
C GLY A 93 11.12 17.06 10.83
N GLY A 94 10.15 17.79 10.29
CA GLY A 94 9.86 19.17 10.69
C GLY A 94 10.82 20.24 10.15
N THR A 95 11.81 19.87 9.34
CA THR A 95 12.49 20.86 8.48
C THR A 95 11.69 21.08 7.21
N GLU A 96 11.86 22.23 6.57
CA GLU A 96 11.19 22.51 5.29
C GLU A 96 11.47 21.39 4.28
N ASP A 97 12.71 20.91 4.18
CA ASP A 97 13.07 19.81 3.29
C ASP A 97 12.43 18.45 3.69
N THR A 98 12.32 18.12 4.97
CA THR A 98 11.81 16.79 5.40
C THR A 98 10.31 16.73 5.65
N LYS A 99 9.65 17.89 5.66
CA LYS A 99 8.20 18.03 5.84
C LYS A 99 7.39 17.04 4.98
N TYR A 100 6.41 16.36 5.55
CA TYR A 100 5.55 15.42 4.81
C TYR A 100 6.25 14.22 4.12
N ARG A 101 7.58 14.08 4.21
CA ARG A 101 8.30 12.97 3.60
C ARG A 101 8.03 11.67 4.34
N CYS A 102 8.17 10.58 3.60
CA CYS A 102 8.04 9.26 4.16
C CYS A 102 9.33 8.74 4.79
N ILE A 103 9.21 7.70 5.59
CA ILE A 103 10.34 7.17 6.34
C ILE A 103 10.63 5.77 5.81
N GLY A 104 11.40 5.68 4.72
CA GLY A 104 11.68 4.42 4.04
C GLY A 104 13.03 4.39 3.33
N ALA A 105 13.46 3.20 2.87
CA ALA A 105 14.70 3.07 2.13
C ALA A 105 14.67 3.77 0.77
N VAL A 106 13.50 3.79 0.11
CA VAL A 106 13.27 4.55 -1.13
C VAL A 106 13.44 6.05 -0.87
N GLU A 107 12.84 6.56 0.21
CA GLU A 107 12.99 7.97 0.58
C GLU A 107 14.44 8.32 0.92
N VAL A 108 15.14 7.48 1.67
CA VAL A 108 16.56 7.71 1.99
C VAL A 108 17.38 7.82 0.70
N GLN A 109 17.14 6.94 -0.27
CA GLN A 109 17.85 6.99 -1.54
C GLN A 109 17.47 8.24 -2.36
N LEU A 110 16.19 8.62 -2.40
CA LEU A 110 15.75 9.85 -3.07
C LEU A 110 16.38 11.10 -2.43
N HIS A 111 16.36 11.18 -1.10
CA HIS A 111 16.95 12.28 -0.37
C HIS A 111 18.46 12.38 -0.60
N MET A 112 19.17 11.25 -0.65
CA MET A 112 20.59 11.23 -1.02
C MET A 112 20.82 11.73 -2.45
N HIS A 113 19.94 11.38 -3.39
CA HIS A 113 20.02 11.87 -4.76
C HIS A 113 19.82 13.39 -4.84
N GLU A 114 18.84 13.93 -4.11
CA GLU A 114 18.57 15.36 -4.03
C GLU A 114 19.73 16.14 -3.37
N LEU A 115 20.53 15.48 -2.53
CA LEU A 115 21.76 16.04 -1.97
C LEU A 115 22.97 15.96 -2.93
N GLY A 116 22.77 15.48 -4.16
CA GLY A 116 23.79 15.49 -5.23
C GLY A 116 24.54 14.16 -5.42
N HIS A 117 24.17 13.09 -4.71
CA HIS A 117 24.80 11.78 -4.92
C HIS A 117 24.32 11.10 -6.21
N SER A 118 25.27 10.55 -6.97
CA SER A 118 24.95 9.80 -8.19
C SER A 118 24.32 8.43 -7.88
N GLU A 119 23.58 7.89 -8.84
CA GLU A 119 22.93 6.58 -8.68
C GLU A 119 23.89 5.41 -8.45
N ASP A 120 25.11 5.52 -9.00
CA ASP A 120 26.14 4.47 -8.92
C ASP A 120 26.86 4.47 -7.58
N GLU A 121 27.01 5.64 -6.94
CA GLU A 121 27.60 5.78 -5.60
C GLU A 121 26.62 5.30 -4.51
N MET A 122 25.32 5.49 -4.72
CA MET A 122 24.32 5.21 -3.70
C MET A 122 24.12 3.71 -3.47
N PRO A 123 23.99 3.27 -2.20
CA PRO A 123 23.74 1.88 -1.88
C PRO A 123 22.35 1.43 -2.36
N SER A 124 22.26 0.17 -2.80
CA SER A 124 20.96 -0.43 -3.12
C SER A 124 19.97 -0.35 -1.96
N LEU A 125 18.66 -0.38 -2.27
CA LEU A 125 17.59 -0.41 -1.27
C LEU A 125 17.77 -1.54 -0.23
N SER A 126 18.30 -2.69 -0.65
CA SER A 126 18.59 -3.82 0.25
C SER A 126 19.70 -3.48 1.25
N THR A 127 20.74 -2.78 0.80
CA THR A 127 21.86 -2.34 1.63
C THR A 127 21.41 -1.25 2.59
N ILE A 128 20.62 -0.27 2.14
CA ILE A 128 20.01 0.75 3.00
C ILE A 128 19.17 0.10 4.11
N LYS A 129 18.30 -0.86 3.77
CA LYS A 129 17.50 -1.60 4.78
C LYS A 129 18.38 -2.31 5.83
N ARG A 130 19.51 -2.90 5.40
CA ARG A 130 20.48 -3.54 6.32
C ARG A 130 21.19 -2.52 7.21
N ILE A 131 21.60 -1.38 6.66
CA ILE A 131 22.21 -0.26 7.40
C ILE A 131 21.25 0.24 8.47
N ILE A 132 20.00 0.53 8.09
CA ILE A 132 18.96 1.00 9.02
C ILE A 132 18.77 -0.02 10.16
N LYS A 133 18.70 -1.32 9.83
CA LYS A 133 18.51 -2.38 10.83
C LYS A 133 19.69 -2.50 11.81
N ARG A 134 20.93 -2.53 11.30
CA ARG A 134 22.12 -2.71 12.17
C ARG A 134 22.40 -1.48 13.04
N ASN A 135 21.97 -0.30 12.63
CA ASN A 135 22.08 0.94 13.40
C ASN A 135 20.85 1.22 14.30
N GLY A 136 19.91 0.28 14.42
CA GLY A 136 18.75 0.44 15.32
C GLY A 136 17.74 1.51 14.88
N LEU A 137 17.78 1.98 13.63
CA LEU A 137 16.92 3.07 13.12
C LEU A 137 15.58 2.58 12.53
N VAL A 138 15.15 1.39 12.95
CA VAL A 138 13.88 0.79 12.55
C VAL A 138 12.77 1.46 13.33
N VAL A 139 11.92 2.22 12.64
CA VAL A 139 10.75 2.85 13.24
C VAL A 139 9.71 1.76 13.49
N GLN A 140 9.41 1.49 14.76
CA GLN A 140 8.33 0.58 15.12
C GLN A 140 7.00 1.31 14.93
N LYS A 141 6.26 0.96 13.87
CA LYS A 141 4.86 1.39 13.77
C LYS A 141 4.05 0.66 14.85
N LYS A 142 3.12 1.35 15.51
CA LYS A 142 2.12 0.71 16.39
C LYS A 142 1.49 -0.44 15.60
N LYS A 143 1.42 -1.64 16.19
CA LYS A 143 0.76 -2.80 15.57
C LYS A 143 -0.72 -2.44 15.36
N ARG A 144 -1.10 -2.01 14.16
CA ARG A 144 -2.51 -1.96 13.77
C ARG A 144 -3.02 -3.40 13.71
N TYR A 145 -4.28 -3.60 14.10
CA TYR A 145 -4.94 -4.88 13.94
C TYR A 145 -4.88 -5.31 12.47
N ILE A 146 -4.17 -6.40 12.20
CA ILE A 146 -4.12 -7.01 10.88
C ILE A 146 -5.41 -7.82 10.75
N LYS A 147 -6.44 -7.29 10.09
CA LYS A 147 -7.57 -8.12 9.63
C LYS A 147 -6.97 -9.27 8.82
N ARG A 148 -7.29 -10.52 9.19
CA ARG A 148 -6.88 -11.70 8.43
C ARG A 148 -7.28 -11.47 6.97
N LYS A 149 -6.31 -11.49 6.07
CA LYS A 149 -6.56 -11.39 4.62
C LYS A 149 -7.58 -12.47 4.26
N SER A 150 -8.71 -12.06 3.69
CA SER A 150 -9.59 -12.96 2.94
C SER A 150 -8.70 -13.77 1.98
N LYS A 151 -8.76 -15.11 2.06
CA LYS A 151 -7.94 -15.99 1.22
C LYS A 151 -8.27 -15.88 -0.28
N LYS A 152 -9.41 -15.27 -0.63
CA LYS A 152 -9.72 -14.87 -2.01
C LYS A 152 -9.46 -13.36 -2.13
N ARG A 153 -8.38 -12.99 -2.84
CA ARG A 153 -8.23 -11.62 -3.35
C ARG A 153 -9.17 -11.51 -4.53
N TYR A 154 -10.25 -10.75 -4.36
CA TYR A 154 -11.11 -10.34 -5.46
C TYR A 154 -10.32 -9.33 -6.30
N THR A 155 -9.76 -9.77 -7.43
CA THR A 155 -9.07 -8.89 -8.39
C THR A 155 -9.72 -9.06 -9.76
N LEU A 156 -10.92 -8.50 -9.91
CA LEU A 156 -11.58 -8.40 -11.22
C LEU A 156 -10.78 -7.49 -12.16
N LEU A 157 -10.30 -6.38 -11.61
CA LEU A 157 -9.30 -5.54 -12.25
C LEU A 157 -7.92 -5.93 -11.74
N SER A 158 -7.05 -6.35 -12.65
CA SER A 158 -5.64 -6.62 -12.40
C SER A 158 -4.79 -5.70 -13.28
N PRO A 159 -4.81 -4.38 -13.02
CA PRO A 159 -4.15 -3.42 -13.89
C PRO A 159 -2.64 -3.65 -13.88
N THR A 160 -2.03 -3.52 -15.05
CA THR A 160 -0.60 -3.70 -15.27
C THR A 160 0.06 -2.44 -15.82
N LYS A 161 -0.73 -1.49 -16.32
CA LYS A 161 -0.26 -0.26 -16.95
C LYS A 161 -0.64 0.98 -16.15
N ALA A 162 0.24 1.98 -16.14
CA ALA A 162 -0.07 3.29 -15.58
C ALA A 162 -1.23 3.93 -16.35
N ASN A 163 -2.13 4.60 -15.64
CA ASN A 163 -3.40 5.16 -16.13
C ASN A 163 -4.38 4.11 -16.66
N GLU A 164 -4.23 2.83 -16.29
CA GLU A 164 -5.26 1.84 -16.61
C GLU A 164 -6.45 1.97 -15.66
N VAL A 165 -6.19 2.08 -14.35
CA VAL A 165 -7.21 2.21 -13.31
C VAL A 165 -6.83 3.31 -12.34
N HIS A 166 -7.70 4.30 -12.20
CA HIS A 166 -7.65 5.27 -11.11
C HIS A 166 -8.67 4.87 -10.03
N GLN A 167 -8.30 4.97 -8.76
CA GLN A 167 -9.21 4.87 -7.62
C GLN A 167 -9.45 6.26 -7.05
N MET A 168 -10.69 6.59 -6.69
CA MET A 168 -11.05 7.89 -6.13
C MET A 168 -11.96 7.74 -4.91
N ASP A 169 -11.71 8.55 -3.89
CA ASP A 169 -12.45 8.51 -2.62
C ASP A 169 -12.43 9.86 -1.87
N PHE A 170 -13.46 10.13 -1.08
CA PHE A 170 -13.50 11.26 -0.17
C PHE A 170 -12.95 10.88 1.21
N VAL A 171 -11.98 11.65 1.69
CA VAL A 171 -11.47 11.56 3.07
C VAL A 171 -12.05 12.66 3.92
N GLY A 172 -12.70 12.27 5.02
CA GLY A 172 -13.26 13.18 6.01
C GLY A 172 -14.69 12.79 6.39
N PRO A 173 -15.47 13.72 6.95
CA PRO A 173 -15.10 15.11 7.21
C PRO A 173 -14.04 15.26 8.32
N ARG A 174 -13.19 16.28 8.17
CA ARG A 174 -12.28 16.75 9.22
C ARG A 174 -12.56 18.22 9.51
N HIS A 175 -12.21 18.71 10.69
CA HIS A 175 -12.62 20.05 11.15
C HIS A 175 -11.40 20.94 11.39
N ILE A 176 -11.46 22.15 10.85
CA ILE A 176 -10.52 23.23 11.11
C ILE A 176 -11.17 24.18 12.11
N LYS A 177 -10.48 24.44 13.24
CA LYS A 177 -10.98 25.32 14.30
C LYS A 177 -11.16 26.74 13.74
N GLY A 178 -12.37 27.30 13.85
CA GLY A 178 -12.70 28.64 13.38
C GLY A 178 -13.08 28.75 11.90
N TYR A 179 -12.89 27.69 11.09
CA TYR A 179 -13.30 27.65 9.68
C TYR A 179 -14.46 26.69 9.45
N GLY A 180 -14.37 25.46 9.96
CA GLY A 180 -15.43 24.46 9.83
C GLY A 180 -14.98 23.17 9.16
N ARG A 181 -15.92 22.51 8.49
CA ARG A 181 -15.77 21.15 7.94
C ARG A 181 -15.04 21.18 6.60
N ILE A 182 -14.05 20.30 6.44
CA ILE A 182 -13.31 20.04 5.21
C ILE A 182 -13.38 18.57 4.84
N LEU A 183 -13.54 18.30 3.56
CA LEU A 183 -13.34 17.00 2.94
C LEU A 183 -12.21 17.10 1.92
N SER A 184 -11.46 16.02 1.73
CA SER A 184 -10.46 15.91 0.67
C SER A 184 -10.91 14.86 -0.33
N LEU A 185 -10.99 15.22 -1.60
CA LEU A 185 -11.15 14.24 -2.67
C LEU A 185 -9.76 13.81 -3.11
N ASN A 186 -9.50 12.51 -2.99
CA ASN A 186 -8.22 11.91 -3.33
C ASN A 186 -8.40 10.96 -4.50
N LEU A 187 -7.46 10.98 -5.44
CA LEU A 187 -7.38 10.06 -6.56
C LEU A 187 -5.97 9.47 -6.61
N ILE A 188 -5.87 8.18 -6.92
CA ILE A 188 -4.59 7.48 -7.10
C ILE A 188 -4.63 6.55 -8.30
N ASP A 189 -3.56 6.54 -9.07
CA ASP A 189 -3.31 5.55 -10.10
C ASP A 189 -2.84 4.24 -9.47
N VAL A 190 -3.52 3.12 -9.78
CA VAL A 190 -3.29 1.84 -9.10
C VAL A 190 -1.89 1.27 -9.36
N VAL A 191 -1.30 1.53 -10.53
CA VAL A 191 -0.03 0.91 -10.95
C VAL A 191 1.18 1.76 -10.57
N SER A 192 1.17 3.03 -10.94
CA SER A 192 2.24 4.00 -10.63
C SER A 192 2.17 4.50 -9.18
N SER A 193 1.02 4.33 -8.51
CA SER A 193 0.75 4.91 -7.19
C SER A 193 0.85 6.44 -7.15
N LYS A 194 0.86 7.14 -8.30
CA LYS A 194 0.80 8.60 -8.34
C LYS A 194 -0.59 9.07 -7.96
N ALA A 195 -0.65 10.18 -7.24
CA ALA A 195 -1.88 10.69 -6.67
C ALA A 195 -2.20 12.11 -7.13
N HIS A 196 -3.46 12.48 -6.92
CA HIS A 196 -3.97 13.85 -6.98
C HIS A 196 -4.95 14.09 -5.82
N ILE A 197 -4.93 15.30 -5.25
CA ILE A 197 -5.76 15.64 -4.09
C ILE A 197 -6.29 17.07 -4.20
N GLN A 198 -7.51 17.30 -3.72
CA GLN A 198 -8.09 18.64 -3.57
C GLN A 198 -9.04 18.69 -2.37
N GLN A 199 -9.05 19.82 -1.67
CA GLN A 199 -9.86 20.05 -0.49
C GLN A 199 -11.11 20.90 -0.81
N TYR A 200 -12.23 20.55 -0.18
CA TYR A 200 -13.53 21.19 -0.35
C TYR A 200 -14.26 21.35 0.98
N ALA A 201 -15.16 22.33 1.07
CA ALA A 201 -16.04 22.51 2.23
C ALA A 201 -17.24 21.53 2.24
N GLY A 202 -17.50 20.85 1.12
CA GLY A 202 -18.65 19.96 0.94
C GLY A 202 -18.36 18.77 0.03
N GLN A 203 -19.20 17.74 0.17
CA GLN A 203 -19.19 16.55 -0.66
C GLN A 203 -20.32 16.64 -1.69
N THR A 204 -20.06 17.31 -2.81
CA THR A 204 -21.06 17.56 -3.87
C THR A 204 -20.59 16.96 -5.19
N MET A 205 -21.53 16.67 -6.09
CA MET A 205 -21.19 16.26 -7.46
C MET A 205 -20.39 17.33 -8.20
N ASP A 206 -20.68 18.62 -7.99
CA ASP A 206 -19.95 19.71 -8.66
C ASP A 206 -18.46 19.70 -8.28
N ASN A 207 -18.13 19.47 -7.00
CA ASN A 207 -16.74 19.36 -6.56
C ASN A 207 -16.03 18.16 -7.21
N VAL A 208 -16.73 17.03 -7.40
CA VAL A 208 -16.16 15.86 -8.09
C VAL A 208 -15.90 16.16 -9.57
N LEU A 209 -16.84 16.85 -10.24
CA LEU A 209 -16.70 17.22 -11.65
C LEU A 209 -15.54 18.21 -11.85
N GLU A 210 -15.46 19.24 -11.02
CA GLU A 210 -14.34 20.20 -11.01
C GLU A 210 -13.00 19.48 -10.85
N PHE A 211 -12.92 18.57 -9.87
CA PHE A 211 -11.72 17.77 -9.60
C PHE A 211 -11.28 16.93 -10.80
N LEU A 212 -12.20 16.14 -11.37
CA LEU A 212 -11.91 15.25 -12.47
C LEU A 212 -11.51 16.01 -13.73
N ILE A 213 -12.24 17.08 -14.06
CA ILE A 213 -11.93 17.93 -15.22
C ILE A 213 -10.55 18.57 -15.04
N GLY A 214 -10.31 19.24 -13.91
CA GLY A 214 -9.02 19.90 -13.64
C GLY A 214 -7.84 18.93 -13.69
N TYR A 215 -8.01 17.71 -13.19
CA TYR A 215 -7.00 16.66 -13.26
C TYR A 215 -6.78 16.15 -14.69
N TRP A 216 -7.85 15.75 -15.39
CA TRP A 216 -7.78 15.15 -16.72
C TRP A 216 -7.43 16.14 -17.85
N THR A 217 -7.57 17.45 -17.64
CA THR A 217 -7.03 18.45 -18.57
C THR A 217 -5.52 18.35 -18.71
N ASN A 218 -4.80 18.04 -17.63
CA ASN A 218 -3.33 18.06 -17.60
C ASN A 218 -2.70 16.66 -17.50
N ASN A 219 -3.52 15.61 -17.38
CA ASN A 219 -3.06 14.24 -17.14
C ASN A 219 -3.78 13.25 -18.06
N ALA A 220 -3.23 12.04 -18.19
CA ALA A 220 -3.87 11.00 -18.98
C ALA A 220 -5.20 10.56 -18.34
N ILE A 221 -6.21 10.39 -19.19
CA ILE A 221 -7.54 9.88 -18.82
C ILE A 221 -7.45 8.35 -18.65
N PRO A 222 -7.93 7.78 -17.52
CA PRO A 222 -7.81 6.36 -17.27
C PRO A 222 -8.81 5.53 -18.07
N ASN A 223 -8.54 4.23 -18.24
CA ASN A 223 -9.56 3.32 -18.79
C ASN A 223 -10.72 3.14 -17.80
N TYR A 224 -10.40 2.92 -16.53
CA TYR A 224 -11.40 2.73 -15.48
C TYR A 224 -11.24 3.76 -14.35
N LEU A 225 -12.36 4.28 -13.86
CA LEU A 225 -12.43 5.05 -12.61
C LEU A 225 -13.20 4.24 -11.57
N GLN A 226 -12.48 3.72 -10.58
CA GLN A 226 -13.04 2.92 -9.50
C GLN A 226 -13.41 3.79 -8.30
N MET A 227 -14.66 3.69 -7.83
CA MET A 227 -15.24 4.54 -6.78
C MET A 227 -16.09 3.73 -5.81
N ASP A 228 -16.39 4.31 -4.65
CA ASP A 228 -17.42 3.80 -3.75
C ASP A 228 -18.83 4.17 -4.23
N ASN A 229 -19.86 3.74 -3.48
CA ASN A 229 -21.26 3.98 -3.85
C ASN A 229 -21.81 5.28 -3.23
N GLY A 230 -20.95 6.24 -2.90
CA GLY A 230 -21.36 7.52 -2.34
C GLY A 230 -22.28 8.30 -3.29
N ALA A 231 -23.27 9.00 -2.74
CA ALA A 231 -24.26 9.75 -3.53
C ALA A 231 -23.64 10.84 -4.42
N SER A 232 -22.46 11.36 -4.04
CA SER A 232 -21.68 12.30 -4.86
C SER A 232 -21.07 11.67 -6.11
N PHE A 233 -20.97 10.34 -6.18
CA PHE A 233 -20.45 9.60 -7.33
C PHE A 233 -21.56 8.90 -8.10
N ILE A 234 -22.33 8.03 -7.44
CA ILE A 234 -23.37 7.21 -8.09
C ILE A 234 -24.65 8.01 -8.38
N GLY A 235 -24.83 9.15 -7.70
CA GLY A 235 -26.03 9.97 -7.78
C GLY A 235 -27.06 9.65 -6.71
N ASP A 236 -28.20 10.34 -6.78
CA ASP A 236 -29.32 10.09 -5.88
C ASP A 236 -29.97 8.74 -6.19
N LEU A 237 -29.88 7.82 -5.23
CA LEU A 237 -30.46 6.49 -5.29
C LEU A 237 -32.00 6.53 -5.28
N MET A 238 -32.64 7.65 -4.94
CA MET A 238 -34.10 7.80 -4.95
C MET A 238 -34.69 7.78 -6.36
N HIS A 239 -33.91 8.16 -7.38
CA HIS A 239 -34.33 8.15 -8.78
C HIS A 239 -33.71 6.96 -9.51
N SER A 240 -34.38 5.81 -9.47
CA SER A 240 -33.96 4.62 -10.23
C SER A 240 -33.75 4.98 -11.70
N LYS A 241 -32.75 4.37 -12.35
CA LYS A 241 -32.49 4.47 -13.80
C LYS A 241 -31.87 5.78 -14.31
N HIS A 242 -31.23 6.57 -13.45
CA HIS A 242 -30.50 7.76 -13.89
C HIS A 242 -29.02 7.69 -13.52
N PHE A 243 -28.13 7.86 -14.51
CA PHE A 243 -26.72 8.08 -14.27
C PHE A 243 -26.46 9.49 -13.72
N SER A 244 -25.66 9.56 -12.67
CA SER A 244 -25.13 10.81 -12.14
C SER A 244 -24.34 11.59 -13.19
N ARG A 245 -24.18 12.89 -12.97
CA ARG A 245 -23.34 13.73 -13.83
C ARG A 245 -21.89 13.24 -13.87
N VAL A 246 -21.38 12.67 -12.78
CA VAL A 246 -20.03 12.07 -12.72
C VAL A 246 -19.92 10.87 -13.64
N VAL A 247 -20.89 9.95 -13.61
CA VAL A 247 -20.91 8.78 -14.52
C VAL A 247 -21.01 9.24 -15.97
N ARG A 248 -21.86 10.23 -16.27
CA ARG A 248 -21.99 10.79 -17.62
C ARG A 248 -20.70 11.45 -18.12
N LEU A 249 -19.99 12.20 -17.27
CA LEU A 249 -18.69 12.78 -17.60
C LEU A 249 -17.69 11.66 -17.96
N CYS A 250 -17.66 10.60 -17.15
CA CYS A 250 -16.78 9.45 -17.41
C CYS A 250 -17.08 8.84 -18.78
N LEU A 251 -18.35 8.49 -19.05
CA LEU A 251 -18.76 7.92 -20.34
C LEU A 251 -18.43 8.86 -21.50
N HIS A 252 -18.64 10.17 -21.34
CA HIS A 252 -18.36 11.17 -22.37
C HIS A 252 -16.86 11.22 -22.73
N LEU A 253 -15.99 11.03 -21.74
CA LEU A 253 -14.54 10.95 -21.93
C LEU A 253 -14.05 9.52 -22.23
N GLY A 254 -14.97 8.57 -22.41
CA GLY A 254 -14.69 7.15 -22.65
C GLY A 254 -14.06 6.42 -21.45
N VAL A 255 -14.21 6.94 -20.24
CA VAL A 255 -13.83 6.28 -18.98
C VAL A 255 -14.97 5.34 -18.57
N GLU A 256 -14.66 4.10 -18.22
CA GLU A 256 -15.62 3.13 -17.70
C GLU A 256 -15.66 3.21 -16.16
N PRO A 257 -16.74 3.71 -15.52
CA PRO A 257 -16.83 3.76 -14.06
C PRO A 257 -17.01 2.38 -13.46
N VAL A 258 -16.39 2.14 -12.30
CA VAL A 258 -16.45 0.87 -11.59
C VAL A 258 -16.83 1.13 -10.13
N PHE A 259 -18.04 0.75 -9.75
CA PHE A 259 -18.52 0.85 -8.37
C PHE A 259 -18.19 -0.41 -7.59
N ILE A 260 -17.42 -0.28 -6.51
CA ILE A 260 -17.10 -1.41 -5.63
C ILE A 260 -18.36 -1.95 -4.94
N ALA A 261 -18.25 -3.12 -4.33
CA ALA A 261 -19.36 -3.66 -3.56
C ALA A 261 -19.66 -2.79 -2.31
N PRO A 262 -20.95 -2.56 -2.00
CA PRO A 262 -21.34 -1.76 -0.84
C PRO A 262 -20.70 -2.24 0.46
N SER A 263 -20.13 -1.31 1.23
CA SER A 263 -19.47 -1.58 2.52
C SER A 263 -18.28 -2.56 2.44
N LYS A 264 -17.59 -2.62 1.29
CA LYS A 264 -16.40 -3.47 1.07
C LYS A 264 -15.14 -2.64 0.77
N PRO A 265 -14.66 -1.79 1.69
CA PRO A 265 -13.55 -0.85 1.45
C PRO A 265 -12.23 -1.54 1.06
N TRP A 266 -12.05 -2.82 1.39
CA TRP A 266 -10.85 -3.58 0.98
C TRP A 266 -10.71 -3.78 -0.53
N MET A 267 -11.75 -3.51 -1.33
CA MET A 267 -11.67 -3.48 -2.80
C MET A 267 -10.95 -2.22 -3.32
N ASN A 268 -10.81 -1.19 -2.49
CA ASN A 268 -10.13 0.08 -2.74
C ASN A 268 -8.77 0.17 -2.01
N GLY A 269 -8.03 -0.95 -1.93
CA GLY A 269 -6.83 -1.04 -1.10
C GLY A 269 -5.75 0.02 -1.39
N THR A 270 -5.54 0.39 -2.65
CA THR A 270 -4.50 1.36 -3.02
C THR A 270 -4.85 2.78 -2.56
N ILE A 271 -6.09 3.24 -2.77
CA ILE A 271 -6.54 4.54 -2.27
C ILE A 271 -6.62 4.58 -0.74
N GLU A 272 -6.99 3.49 -0.09
CA GLU A 272 -7.00 3.38 1.38
C GLU A 272 -5.59 3.52 1.99
N ASP A 273 -4.59 2.87 1.37
CA ASP A 273 -3.19 3.02 1.78
C ASP A 273 -2.72 4.48 1.61
N PHE A 274 -3.09 5.13 0.51
CA PHE A 274 -2.80 6.55 0.26
C PHE A 274 -3.52 7.48 1.24
N ASN A 275 -4.80 7.25 1.52
CA ASN A 275 -5.60 8.01 2.48
C ASN A 275 -4.99 7.93 3.89
N GLY A 276 -4.45 6.77 4.26
CA GLY A 276 -3.67 6.58 5.48
C GLY A 276 -2.39 7.42 5.51
N GLU A 277 -1.65 7.46 4.39
CA GLU A 277 -0.45 8.31 4.25
C GLU A 277 -0.82 9.80 4.30
N PHE A 278 -1.85 10.24 3.57
CA PHE A 278 -2.39 11.60 3.61
C PHE A 278 -2.77 12.03 5.03
N GLY A 279 -3.40 11.15 5.81
CA GLY A 279 -3.69 11.38 7.23
C GLY A 279 -2.43 11.55 8.07
N GLU A 280 -1.54 10.55 8.05
CA GLU A 280 -0.32 10.50 8.87
C GLU A 280 0.65 11.64 8.51
N LYS A 281 0.75 11.98 7.22
CA LYS A 281 1.82 12.84 6.68
C LYS A 281 1.41 14.24 6.36
N LEU A 282 0.15 14.53 6.01
CA LEU A 282 -0.29 15.91 5.86
C LEU A 282 -1.09 16.30 7.10
N TRP A 283 -2.31 15.76 7.23
CA TRP A 283 -3.31 16.29 8.16
C TRP A 283 -2.89 16.31 9.63
N GLU A 284 -2.23 15.26 10.11
CA GLU A 284 -1.82 15.12 11.52
C GLU A 284 -0.57 15.94 11.87
N GLN A 285 0.13 16.50 10.88
CA GLN A 285 1.41 17.18 11.11
C GLN A 285 1.25 18.65 11.52
N GLU A 286 0.13 19.30 11.16
CA GLU A 286 -0.05 20.74 11.37
C GLU A 286 -1.41 21.11 11.96
N GLN A 287 -1.49 22.31 12.50
CA GLN A 287 -2.75 22.95 12.85
C GLN A 287 -3.17 23.85 11.70
N TRP A 288 -4.26 23.48 11.04
CA TRP A 288 -4.81 24.21 9.90
C TRP A 288 -5.52 25.48 10.37
N THR A 289 -5.45 26.55 9.58
CA THR A 289 -6.13 27.83 9.86
C THR A 289 -7.41 27.96 9.05
N ASP A 290 -7.35 27.55 7.78
CA ASP A 290 -8.42 27.68 6.80
C ASP A 290 -8.17 26.71 5.61
N LEU A 291 -9.08 26.73 4.64
CA LEU A 291 -9.02 25.90 3.43
C LEU A 291 -7.81 26.23 2.53
N GLU A 292 -7.39 27.49 2.43
CA GLU A 292 -6.29 27.88 1.54
C GLU A 292 -4.93 27.45 2.12
N HIS A 293 -4.79 27.50 3.44
CA HIS A 293 -3.62 26.98 4.13
C HIS A 293 -3.41 25.50 3.83
N ILE A 294 -4.42 24.64 4.03
CA ILE A 294 -4.28 23.22 3.72
C ILE A 294 -4.06 22.97 2.22
N ARG A 295 -4.68 23.74 1.32
CA ARG A 295 -4.46 23.59 -0.13
C ARG A 295 -3.02 23.90 -0.54
N ARG A 296 -2.40 24.92 0.05
CA ARG A 296 -0.98 25.24 -0.20
C ARG A 296 -0.08 24.10 0.24
N GLU A 297 -0.28 23.60 1.45
CA GLU A 297 0.53 22.52 2.03
C GLU A 297 0.29 21.16 1.34
N ALA A 298 -0.94 20.90 0.92
CA ALA A 298 -1.33 19.73 0.14
C ALA A 298 -0.53 19.62 -1.17
N LYS A 299 -0.24 20.75 -1.83
CA LYS A 299 0.61 20.76 -3.05
C LYS A 299 2.03 20.25 -2.74
N THR A 300 2.63 20.70 -1.65
CA THR A 300 3.97 20.23 -1.22
C THR A 300 3.97 18.75 -0.88
N PHE A 301 2.98 18.27 -0.13
CA PHE A 301 2.81 16.85 0.15
C PHE A 301 2.65 16.03 -1.13
N LEU A 302 1.79 16.47 -2.04
CA LEU A 302 1.51 15.77 -3.29
C LEU A 302 2.74 15.67 -4.18
N MET A 303 3.48 16.77 -4.33
CA MET A 303 4.74 16.80 -5.07
C MET A 303 5.74 15.78 -4.49
N ARG A 304 5.93 15.77 -3.17
CA ARG A 304 6.85 14.82 -2.51
C ARG A 304 6.40 13.37 -2.68
N HIS A 305 5.11 13.11 -2.55
CA HIS A 305 4.53 11.79 -2.79
C HIS A 305 4.82 11.32 -4.21
N ASN A 306 4.49 12.13 -5.22
CA ASN A 306 4.64 11.77 -6.63
C ASN A 306 6.11 11.64 -7.04
N ASN A 307 6.99 12.54 -6.60
CA ASN A 307 8.44 12.43 -6.82
C ASN A 307 9.00 11.12 -6.24
N ARG A 308 8.52 10.70 -5.06
CA ARG A 308 8.90 9.41 -4.47
C ARG A 308 8.44 8.22 -5.33
N GLN A 309 7.25 8.30 -5.94
CA GLN A 309 6.80 7.24 -6.85
C GLN A 309 7.61 7.22 -8.14
N ASP A 310 7.92 8.39 -8.72
CA ASP A 310 8.82 8.50 -9.88
C ASP A 310 10.17 7.87 -9.57
N TRP A 311 10.76 8.23 -8.42
CA TRP A 311 12.01 7.63 -7.99
C TRP A 311 11.91 6.12 -7.81
N LYS A 312 10.83 5.63 -7.19
CA LYS A 312 10.61 4.19 -6.98
C LYS A 312 10.54 3.42 -8.30
N HIS A 313 9.93 4.02 -9.33
CA HIS A 313 9.67 3.37 -10.61
C HIS A 313 10.68 3.73 -11.71
N ARG A 314 11.64 4.63 -11.48
CA ARG A 314 12.63 5.09 -12.46
C ARG A 314 13.44 4.01 -13.21
N LYS A 315 13.58 2.80 -12.63
CA LYS A 315 14.29 1.66 -13.25
C LYS A 315 13.36 0.61 -13.85
N THR A 316 12.07 0.81 -13.71
CA THR A 316 11.02 -0.10 -14.18
C THR A 316 10.18 0.76 -15.09
N ASP A 317 10.54 0.82 -16.36
CA ASP A 317 9.78 1.57 -17.37
C ASP A 317 8.33 1.08 -17.35
N LEU A 318 7.50 1.79 -16.60
CA LEU A 318 6.11 1.40 -16.42
C LEU A 318 5.42 1.66 -17.74
N GLU A 319 4.94 0.59 -18.37
CA GLU A 319 4.07 0.73 -19.53
C GLU A 319 2.86 1.59 -19.13
N ALA A 320 2.57 2.62 -19.93
CA ALA A 320 1.36 3.41 -19.79
C ALA A 320 0.26 2.86 -20.68
N ALA A 321 -0.98 2.90 -20.21
CA ALA A 321 -2.14 2.75 -21.06
C ALA A 321 -2.14 3.86 -22.14
N PRO A 322 -2.80 3.64 -23.30
CA PRO A 322 -2.88 4.66 -24.34
C PRO A 322 -3.31 6.01 -23.76
N GLN A 323 -2.49 7.04 -23.95
CA GLN A 323 -2.75 8.36 -23.37
C GLN A 323 -3.88 9.03 -24.13
N ARG A 324 -5.09 8.92 -23.59
CA ARG A 324 -6.20 9.79 -23.96
C ARG A 324 -6.07 11.07 -23.14
N ARG A 325 -6.23 12.21 -23.80
CA ARG A 325 -6.22 13.54 -23.16
C ARG A 325 -7.45 14.30 -23.59
N VAL A 326 -7.89 15.17 -22.72
CA VAL A 326 -8.89 16.17 -23.05
C VAL A 326 -8.28 17.12 -24.09
N PRO A 327 -8.95 17.42 -25.23
CA PRO A 327 -8.49 18.43 -26.17
C PRO A 327 -8.30 19.80 -25.51
N GLU A 328 -7.39 20.64 -26.02
CA GLU A 328 -7.11 21.97 -25.45
C GLU A 328 -8.32 22.91 -25.55
N ASP A 329 -9.17 22.72 -26.56
CA ASP A 329 -10.40 23.47 -26.85
C ASP A 329 -11.66 22.79 -26.29
N PHE A 330 -11.50 21.83 -25.38
CA PHE A 330 -12.63 21.08 -24.83
C PHE A 330 -13.53 21.94 -23.95
N GLU A 331 -14.69 22.29 -24.49
CA GLU A 331 -15.79 22.88 -23.73
C GLU A 331 -16.83 21.83 -23.36
N ILE A 332 -17.13 21.72 -22.08
CA ILE A 332 -18.17 20.80 -21.58
C ILE A 332 -19.16 21.53 -20.68
N ASN A 333 -20.44 21.48 -21.04
CA ASN A 333 -21.50 21.91 -20.14
C ASN A 333 -21.78 20.81 -19.12
N VAL A 334 -21.09 20.88 -17.98
CA VAL A 334 -21.23 19.91 -16.89
C VAL A 334 -22.66 19.78 -16.36
N ASN A 335 -23.52 20.79 -16.53
CA ASN A 335 -24.91 20.76 -16.09
C ASN A 335 -25.82 19.97 -17.04
N ASN A 336 -25.41 19.80 -18.29
CA ASN A 336 -26.17 19.10 -19.32
C ASN A 336 -25.30 18.08 -20.06
N LEU A 337 -24.94 17.00 -19.36
CA LEU A 337 -24.17 15.90 -19.95
C LEU A 337 -25.12 14.86 -20.56
N PRO A 338 -24.96 14.53 -21.86
CA PRO A 338 -25.69 13.41 -22.45
C PRO A 338 -25.15 12.08 -21.91
N ILE A 339 -25.94 11.01 -22.05
CA ILE A 339 -25.42 9.66 -21.91
C ILE A 339 -24.79 9.29 -23.26
N THR A 340 -23.50 8.97 -23.27
CA THR A 340 -22.75 8.54 -24.46
C THR A 340 -22.50 7.04 -24.41
N GLU A 341 -22.10 6.45 -25.54
CA GLU A 341 -21.72 5.04 -25.61
C GLU A 341 -20.54 4.73 -24.67
N GLY A 342 -20.64 3.62 -23.94
CA GLY A 342 -19.65 3.19 -22.96
C GLY A 342 -20.23 2.17 -21.98
N LYS A 343 -19.50 1.86 -20.92
CA LYS A 343 -19.89 0.86 -19.93
C LYS A 343 -19.76 1.39 -18.51
N VAL A 344 -20.71 0.96 -17.67
CA VAL A 344 -20.71 1.23 -16.23
C VAL A 344 -20.76 -0.10 -15.49
N HIS A 345 -19.83 -0.28 -14.56
CA HIS A 345 -19.62 -1.55 -13.88
C HIS A 345 -19.96 -1.48 -12.40
N PHE A 346 -20.53 -2.56 -11.89
CA PHE A 346 -20.92 -2.71 -10.50
C PHE A 346 -20.46 -4.06 -9.98
N ILE A 347 -19.60 -4.04 -8.96
CA ILE A 347 -19.28 -5.26 -8.21
C ILE A 347 -20.39 -5.47 -7.19
N ARG A 348 -21.09 -6.60 -7.25
CA ARG A 348 -22.22 -6.90 -6.36
C ARG A 348 -22.08 -8.27 -5.72
N LEU A 349 -22.42 -8.37 -4.44
CA LEU A 349 -22.58 -9.64 -3.76
C LEU A 349 -23.95 -10.19 -4.13
N VAL A 350 -24.01 -11.43 -4.60
CA VAL A 350 -25.27 -12.10 -4.92
C VAL A 350 -25.97 -12.48 -3.62
N SER A 351 -27.26 -12.13 -3.53
CA SER A 351 -28.11 -12.49 -2.40
C SER A 351 -28.37 -14.01 -2.34
N GLU A 352 -28.89 -14.49 -1.22
CA GLU A 352 -29.31 -15.89 -1.06
C GLU A 352 -30.35 -16.32 -2.11
N ASN A 353 -31.17 -15.37 -2.58
CA ASN A 353 -32.21 -15.61 -3.57
C ASN A 353 -31.72 -15.47 -5.02
N GLY A 354 -30.40 -15.38 -5.25
CA GLY A 354 -29.85 -15.22 -6.60
C GLY A 354 -30.17 -13.85 -7.20
N THR A 355 -30.11 -12.77 -6.42
CA THR A 355 -30.36 -11.41 -6.93
C THR A 355 -29.23 -10.45 -6.60
N ILE A 356 -29.07 -9.41 -7.42
CA ILE A 356 -28.17 -8.28 -7.16
C ILE A 356 -28.94 -6.96 -7.28
N SER A 357 -28.51 -5.93 -6.55
CA SER A 357 -29.07 -4.58 -6.66
C SER A 357 -28.11 -3.65 -7.41
N VAL A 358 -28.58 -3.05 -8.51
CA VAL A 358 -27.84 -2.06 -9.30
C VAL A 358 -28.73 -0.84 -9.48
N LEU A 359 -28.26 0.35 -9.09
CA LEU A 359 -29.03 1.61 -9.15
C LEU A 359 -30.44 1.49 -8.55
N ASN A 360 -30.55 0.82 -7.40
CA ASN A 360 -31.81 0.52 -6.69
C ASN A 360 -32.81 -0.38 -7.44
N GLU A 361 -32.39 -1.06 -8.50
CA GLU A 361 -33.18 -2.09 -9.17
C GLU A 361 -32.61 -3.48 -8.89
N ALA A 362 -33.49 -4.44 -8.61
CA ALA A 362 -33.12 -5.82 -8.34
C ALA A 362 -33.10 -6.62 -9.64
N PHE A 363 -32.00 -7.33 -9.89
CA PHE A 363 -31.82 -8.17 -11.06
C PHE A 363 -31.59 -9.61 -10.62
N SER A 364 -32.28 -10.53 -11.28
CA SER A 364 -32.08 -11.97 -11.07
C SER A 364 -30.79 -12.43 -11.75
N VAL A 365 -30.03 -13.25 -11.05
CA VAL A 365 -28.83 -13.93 -11.50
C VAL A 365 -28.92 -15.40 -11.10
N ASP A 366 -28.00 -16.23 -11.58
CA ASP A 366 -27.98 -17.64 -11.23
C ASP A 366 -27.83 -17.83 -9.70
N ILE A 367 -28.78 -18.52 -9.07
CA ILE A 367 -28.78 -18.79 -7.63
C ILE A 367 -27.56 -19.60 -7.18
N SER A 368 -26.92 -20.35 -8.08
CA SER A 368 -25.66 -21.04 -7.79
C SER A 368 -24.50 -20.08 -7.47
N LEU A 369 -24.65 -18.78 -7.79
CA LEU A 369 -23.69 -17.72 -7.46
C LEU A 369 -23.98 -17.05 -6.11
N ALA A 370 -24.98 -17.52 -5.33
CA ALA A 370 -25.29 -16.96 -4.02
C ALA A 370 -24.03 -16.83 -3.13
N HIS A 371 -23.90 -15.67 -2.47
CA HIS A 371 -22.74 -15.27 -1.66
C HIS A 371 -21.40 -15.10 -2.41
N GLU A 372 -21.38 -15.28 -3.73
CA GLU A 372 -20.23 -14.90 -4.55
C GLU A 372 -20.40 -13.45 -5.02
N TYR A 373 -19.28 -12.81 -5.36
CA TYR A 373 -19.33 -11.52 -6.03
C TYR A 373 -19.48 -11.73 -7.54
N VAL A 374 -20.15 -10.78 -8.18
CA VAL A 374 -20.33 -10.75 -9.63
C VAL A 374 -20.01 -9.35 -10.17
N TRP A 375 -19.54 -9.32 -11.41
CA TRP A 375 -19.33 -8.10 -12.18
C TRP A 375 -20.56 -7.83 -13.06
N ALA A 376 -21.40 -6.88 -12.66
CA ALA A 376 -22.53 -6.42 -13.45
C ALA A 376 -22.11 -5.24 -14.34
N THR A 377 -22.55 -5.23 -15.59
CA THR A 377 -22.23 -4.16 -16.56
C THR A 377 -23.51 -3.65 -17.19
N ILE A 378 -23.67 -2.33 -17.18
CA ILE A 378 -24.64 -1.62 -18.01
C ILE A 378 -23.88 -1.11 -19.24
N ASP A 379 -24.32 -1.49 -20.44
CA ASP A 379 -23.73 -1.06 -21.72
C ASP A 379 -24.67 -0.03 -22.37
N THR A 380 -24.21 1.23 -22.43
CA THR A 380 -25.02 2.35 -22.92
C THR A 380 -25.10 2.41 -24.43
N LYS A 381 -24.26 1.65 -25.16
CA LYS A 381 -24.38 1.53 -26.63
C LYS A 381 -25.68 0.83 -27.04
N HIS A 382 -26.15 -0.09 -26.22
CA HIS A 382 -27.38 -0.82 -26.45
C HIS A 382 -28.62 -0.14 -25.84
N GLU A 383 -28.46 1.04 -25.22
CA GLU A 383 -29.57 1.88 -24.77
C GLU A 383 -30.19 2.65 -25.95
N GLN A 384 -31.12 2.02 -26.67
CA GLN A 384 -32.23 2.78 -27.22
C GLN A 384 -33.19 3.09 -26.06
N LEU A 385 -33.34 4.36 -25.70
CA LEU A 385 -34.35 4.94 -24.80
C LEU A 385 -35.66 4.10 -24.76
N ARG A 386 -35.71 3.11 -23.87
CA ARG A 386 -36.92 2.44 -23.42
C ARG A 386 -36.81 2.31 -21.91
N ARG A 387 -37.92 2.62 -21.23
CA ARG A 387 -38.11 2.79 -19.78
C ARG A 387 -37.77 1.56 -18.91
N ASP A 388 -36.99 0.59 -19.40
CA ASP A 388 -36.78 -0.71 -18.78
C ASP A 388 -35.30 -1.14 -18.86
N LEU A 389 -34.56 -0.97 -17.74
CA LEU A 389 -33.19 -1.50 -17.58
C LEU A 389 -33.16 -3.03 -17.54
N SER A 390 -34.31 -3.65 -17.24
CA SER A 390 -34.51 -5.11 -17.15
C SER A 390 -34.14 -5.89 -18.43
N ARG A 391 -34.10 -5.24 -19.60
CA ARG A 391 -33.82 -5.88 -20.89
C ARG A 391 -32.37 -5.78 -21.39
N PHE A 392 -31.49 -5.02 -20.72
CA PHE A 392 -30.22 -4.60 -21.33
C PHE A 392 -28.98 -4.76 -20.44
N MET A 393 -29.11 -5.30 -19.22
CA MET A 393 -27.94 -5.83 -18.51
C MET A 393 -27.46 -7.09 -19.25
N SER A 394 -26.45 -6.93 -20.10
CA SER A 394 -25.57 -8.05 -20.44
C SER A 394 -24.80 -8.39 -19.16
N THR A 395 -25.39 -9.25 -18.34
CA THR A 395 -24.73 -9.95 -17.26
C THR A 395 -23.64 -10.84 -17.86
N ARG A 396 -22.49 -10.25 -18.22
CA ARG A 396 -21.22 -10.99 -18.25
C ARG A 396 -20.89 -11.32 -16.80
N LEU A 397 -21.58 -12.32 -16.26
CA LEU A 397 -21.36 -12.88 -14.94
C LEU A 397 -20.02 -13.61 -14.97
N VAL A 398 -18.95 -12.84 -14.77
CA VAL A 398 -17.67 -13.43 -14.41
C VAL A 398 -17.77 -13.74 -12.93
N ARG A 399 -17.82 -15.03 -12.59
CA ARG A 399 -17.68 -15.50 -11.22
C ARG A 399 -16.32 -15.03 -10.70
N VAL A 400 -16.32 -14.41 -9.51
CA VAL A 400 -15.11 -13.78 -8.93
C VAL A 400 -14.48 -14.64 -7.85
#